data_AF-A0A8H7QQQ6-F1
#
_entry.id   AF-A0A8H7QQQ6-F1
#
_cell.length_a   1.000
_cell.length_b   1.000
_cell.length_c   1.000
_cell.angle_alpha   90.00
_cell.angle_beta   90.00
_cell.angle_gamma   90.00
#
_symmetry.space_group_name_H-M   'P 1'
#
loop_
_entity.id
_entity.type
_entity.pdbx_description
1 polymer ?
#
loop_
_entity_poly.entity_id
_entity_poly.type
_entity_poly.pdbx_seq_one_letter_code
_entity_poly.pdbx_strand_id
1 'polypeptide(L)' 'MAEKVLKLYSRDRFKKALEKRLGGKKITGNTDIFMYMNFLIFLEKLAEASEESVDAQQSKKIRAADVDINLEKTLRKFRG' A
#
# COMPACT_ATOMS: atom_id res chain seq x y z
N MET A 1 9.10 23.11 15.40
CA MET A 1 9.11 22.73 13.97
C MET A 1 7.75 22.13 13.68
N ALA A 2 6.89 22.80 12.90
CA ALA A 2 5.60 22.23 12.54
C ALA A 2 5.87 21.07 11.58
N GLU A 3 5.62 19.84 12.00
CA GLU A 3 5.55 18.70 11.10
C GLU A 3 4.61 19.08 9.95
N LYS A 4 5.16 19.14 8.74
CA LYS A 4 4.34 19.10 7.53
C LYS A 4 3.65 17.75 7.59
N VAL A 5 2.44 17.71 8.14
CA VAL A 5 1.52 16.60 7.95
C VAL A 5 1.28 16.56 6.44
N LEU A 6 2.07 15.75 5.73
CA LEU A 6 1.78 15.39 4.36
C LEU A 6 0.34 14.88 4.39
N LYS A 7 -0.57 15.59 3.70
CA LYS A 7 -1.94 15.10 3.51
C LYS A 7 -1.82 13.75 2.80
N LEU A 8 -1.83 12.69 3.58
CA LEU A 8 -1.38 11.35 3.19
C LEU A 8 -2.25 10.74 2.08
N TYR A 9 -3.47 11.26 1.86
CA TYR A 9 -4.35 10.95 0.74
C TYR A 9 -5.64 11.77 0.86
N SER A 10 -6.40 11.93 -0.23
CA SER A 10 -7.77 12.45 -0.16
C SER A 10 -8.73 11.31 0.20
N ARG A 11 -9.26 11.35 1.43
CA ARG A 11 -10.26 10.38 1.93
C ARG A 11 -11.43 10.22 0.97
N ASP A 12 -11.99 11.34 0.49
CA ASP A 12 -13.13 11.31 -0.44
C ASP A 12 -12.80 10.65 -1.77
N ARG A 13 -11.60 10.93 -2.32
CA ARG A 13 -11.16 10.32 -3.58
C ARG A 13 -10.95 8.81 -3.39
N PHE A 14 -10.37 8.40 -2.28
CA PHE A 14 -10.17 6.98 -1.94
C PHE A 14 -11.50 6.25 -1.75
N LYS A 15 -12.41 6.82 -0.95
CA LYS A 15 -13.76 6.29 -0.75
C LYS A 15 -14.51 6.13 -2.06
N LYS A 16 -14.55 7.16 -2.91
CA LYS A 16 -15.21 7.09 -4.24
C LYS A 16 -14.58 6.01 -5.13
N ALA A 17 -13.26 5.86 -5.10
CA ALA A 17 -12.56 4.83 -5.87
C ALA A 17 -12.92 3.42 -5.38
N LEU A 18 -12.96 3.20 -4.06
CA LEU A 18 -13.37 1.93 -3.47
C LEU A 18 -14.83 1.59 -3.80
N GLU A 19 -15.76 2.53 -3.58
CA GLU A 19 -17.19 2.32 -3.88
C GLU A 19 -17.40 1.99 -5.36
N LYS A 20 -16.69 2.66 -6.28
CA LYS A 20 -16.69 2.32 -7.71
C LYS A 20 -16.22 0.89 -7.97
N ARG A 21 -15.15 0.42 -7.30
CA ARG A 21 -14.66 -0.95 -7.43
C ARG A 21 -15.61 -1.99 -6.81
N LEU A 22 -16.41 -1.60 -5.82
CA LEU A 22 -17.42 -2.44 -5.19
C LEU A 22 -18.78 -2.41 -5.93
N GLY A 23 -18.81 -1.98 -7.19
CA GLY A 23 -20.03 -1.92 -8.00
C GLY A 23 -21.00 -0.82 -7.56
N GLY A 24 -20.49 0.27 -6.98
CA GLY A 24 -21.28 1.40 -6.49
C GLY A 24 -21.84 1.21 -5.07
N LYS A 25 -21.51 0.10 -4.39
CA LYS A 25 -21.92 -0.13 -3.00
C LYS A 25 -21.27 0.90 -2.07
N LYS A 26 -22.08 1.55 -1.23
CA LYS A 26 -21.61 2.52 -0.25
C LYS A 26 -20.82 1.83 0.87
N ILE A 27 -19.72 2.46 1.26
CA ILE A 27 -18.91 2.02 2.40
C ILE A 27 -19.40 2.75 3.66
N THR A 28 -19.69 1.98 4.71
CA THR A 28 -20.24 2.49 5.96
C THR A 28 -19.14 2.91 6.93
N GLY A 29 -19.46 3.85 7.82
CA GLY A 29 -18.58 4.29 8.90
C GLY A 29 -17.18 4.71 8.44
N ASN A 30 -16.16 4.22 9.15
CA ASN A 30 -14.75 4.47 8.91
C ASN A 30 -14.03 3.30 8.21
N THR A 31 -14.77 2.40 7.54
CA THR A 31 -14.19 1.25 6.83
C THR A 31 -13.19 1.68 5.76
N ASP A 32 -13.35 2.86 5.17
CA ASP A 32 -12.38 3.46 4.26
C ASP A 32 -11.03 3.77 4.94
N ILE A 33 -11.05 4.20 6.20
CA ILE A 33 -9.81 4.42 6.98
C ILE A 33 -9.10 3.10 7.25
N PHE A 34 -9.84 2.05 7.65
CA PHE A 34 -9.25 0.73 7.88
C PHE A 34 -8.67 0.11 6.60
N MET A 35 -9.37 0.25 5.48
CA MET A 35 -8.88 -0.15 4.15
C MET A 35 -7.59 0.61 3.79
N TYR A 36 -7.53 1.91 4.08
CA TYR A 36 -6.33 2.70 3.83
C TYR A 36 -5.16 2.30 4.74
N MET A 37 -5.40 2.07 6.03
CA MET A 37 -4.37 1.57 6.95
C MET A 37 -3.83 0.22 6.48
N ASN A 38 -4.71 -0.70 6.06
CA ASN A 38 -4.28 -1.99 5.53
C ASN A 38 -3.43 -1.83 4.25
N PHE A 39 -3.79 -0.88 3.38
CA PHE A 39 -2.99 -0.54 2.22
C PHE A 39 -1.61 0.02 2.58
N LEU A 40 -1.51 0.87 3.62
CA LEU A 40 -0.22 1.35 4.11
C LEU A 40 0.67 0.22 4.64
N ILE A 41 0.11 -0.69 5.44
CA ILE A 41 0.84 -1.86 5.96
C ILE A 41 1.32 -2.74 4.80
N PHE A 42 0.49 -2.92 3.76
CA PHE A 42 0.90 -3.62 2.55
C PHE A 42 2.08 -2.94 1.86
N LEU A 43 2.07 -1.61 1.70
CA LEU A 43 3.17 -0.87 1.09
C LEU A 43 4.46 -0.98 1.91
N GLU A 44 4.36 -0.89 3.23
CA GLU A 44 5.50 -1.09 4.15
C GLU A 44 6.11 -2.48 3.97
N LYS A 45 5.29 -3.54 3.98
CA LYS A 45 5.76 -4.91 3.77
C LYS A 45 6.33 -5.16 2.37
N LEU A 46 5.82 -4.48 1.35
CA LEU A 46 6.38 -4.53 0.01
C LEU A 46 7.75 -3.84 -0.05
N ALA A 47 7.91 -2.70 0.63
CA ALA A 47 9.16 -1.98 0.71
C ALA A 47 10.23 -2.81 1.43
N GLU A 48 9.92 -3.35 2.62
CA GLU A 48 10.81 -4.24 3.38
C GLU A 48 11.28 -5.43 2.52
N ALA A 49 10.35 -6.15 1.88
CA ALA A 49 10.71 -7.31 1.05
C ALA A 49 11.57 -6.94 -0.18
N SER A 50 11.35 -5.74 -0.73
CA SER A 50 12.13 -5.24 -1.87
C SER A 50 13.53 -4.82 -1.43
N GLU A 51 13.68 -4.20 -0.25
CA GLU A 51 14.98 -3.88 0.34
C GLU A 51 15.79 -5.14 0.63
N GLU A 52 15.20 -6.14 1.30
CA GLU A 52 15.86 -7.42 1.59
C GLU A 52 16.40 -8.10 0.30
N SER A 53 15.64 -8.02 -0.79
CA SER A 53 16.03 -8.60 -2.08
C SER A 53 17.18 -7.85 -2.75
N VAL A 54 17.26 -6.55 -2.54
CA VAL A 54 18.30 -5.66 -3.08
C VAL A 54 19.60 -5.80 -2.29
N ASP A 55 19.49 -5.91 -0.97
CA ASP A 55 20.63 -6.18 -0.07
C ASP A 55 21.26 -7.54 -0.37
N ALA A 56 20.45 -8.57 -0.63
CA ALA A 56 20.93 -9.88 -1.06
C ALA A 56 21.69 -9.84 -2.40
N GLN A 57 21.37 -8.87 -3.26
CA GLN A 57 22.04 -8.64 -4.55
C GLN A 57 23.19 -7.61 -4.47
N GLN A 58 23.51 -7.10 -3.28
CA GLN A 58 24.50 -6.03 -3.06
C GLN A 58 24.25 -4.76 -3.90
N SER A 59 23.00 -4.52 -4.29
CA SER A 59 22.61 -3.32 -5.03
C SER A 59 22.28 -2.19 -4.04
N LYS A 60 22.55 -0.94 -4.42
CA LYS A 60 22.24 0.24 -3.59
C LYS A 60 20.92 0.91 -3.96
N LYS A 61 20.17 0.34 -4.90
CA LYS A 61 18.96 0.95 -5.45
C LYS A 61 17.91 -0.12 -5.74
N ILE A 62 16.71 0.10 -5.22
CA ILE A 62 15.51 -0.67 -5.56
C ILE A 62 15.06 -0.29 -6.97
N ARG A 63 14.94 -1.28 -7.84
CA ARG A 63 14.42 -1.12 -9.20
C ARG A 63 12.98 -1.64 -9.25
N ALA A 64 12.26 -1.24 -10.30
CA ALA A 64 10.89 -1.71 -10.52
C ALA A 64 10.79 -3.25 -10.55
N ALA A 65 11.77 -3.92 -11.16
CA ALA A 65 11.82 -5.38 -11.20
C ALA A 65 11.91 -6.03 -9.80
N ASP A 66 12.62 -5.41 -8.86
CA ASP A 66 12.72 -5.90 -7.47
C ASP A 66 11.36 -5.80 -6.76
N VAL A 67 10.62 -4.72 -7.04
CA VAL A 67 9.26 -4.52 -6.52
C VAL A 67 8.30 -5.53 -7.14
N ASP A 68 8.36 -5.76 -8.45
CA ASP A 68 7.46 -6.69 -9.16
C ASP A 68 7.63 -8.13 -8.65
N ILE A 69 8.88 -8.57 -8.42
CA ILE A 69 9.18 -9.91 -7.87
C ILE A 69 8.57 -10.07 -6.47
N ASN A 70 8.64 -9.03 -5.64
CA ASN A 70 8.17 -9.09 -4.26
C ASN A 70 6.68 -8.76 -4.12
N LEU A 71 6.08 -8.14 -5.13
CA LEU A 71 4.66 -7.78 -5.16
C LEU A 71 3.77 -9.02 -4.98
N GLU A 72 4.00 -10.08 -5.76
CA GLU A 72 3.18 -11.29 -5.65
C GLU A 72 3.33 -11.98 -4.30
N LYS A 73 4.56 -12.02 -3.75
CA LYS A 73 4.84 -12.63 -2.45
C LYS A 73 4.13 -11.86 -1.33
N THR A 74 4.20 -10.54 -1.37
CA THR A 74 3.52 -9.68 -0.38
C THR A 74 2.01 -9.79 -0.51
N LEU A 75 1.46 -9.79 -1.73
CA LEU A 75 0.02 -9.98 -1.96
C LEU A 75 -0.50 -11.30 -1.39
N ARG A 76 0.27 -12.40 -1.49
CA ARG A 76 -0.11 -13.69 -0.89
C ARG A 76 -0.31 -13.62 0.62
N LYS A 77 0.46 -12.78 1.34
CA LYS A 77 0.34 -12.60 2.80
C LYS A 77 -0.93 -11.81 3.19
N PHE A 78 -1.50 -11.04 2.27
CA PHE A 78 -2.70 -10.21 2.50
C PHE A 78 -3.97 -10.80 1.88
N ARG A 79 -3.90 -11.97 1.25
CA ARG A 79 -5.09 -12.76 0.91
C ARG A 79 -5.61 -13.34 2.23
N GLY A 80 -6.67 -12.73 2.76
CA GLY A 80 -7.38 -13.21 3.95
C GLY A 80 -7.97 -14.60 3.77
#